data_AF-X1VDK1-F1
#
_entry.id   AF-X1VDK1-F1
#
_cell.length_a   1.000
_cell.length_b   1.000
_cell.length_c   1.000
_cell.angle_alpha   90.00
_cell.angle_beta   90.00
_cell.angle_gamma   90.00
#
_symmetry.space_group_name_H-M   'P 1'
#
loop_
_entity.id
_entity.type
_entity.pdbx_description
1 polymer ?
#
loop_
_entity_poly.entity_id
_entity_poly.type
_entity_poly.pdbx_seq_one_letter_code
_entity_poly.pdbx_strand_id
1 'polypeptide(L)'
;RREFIHQRKIGRGLPYIQQIEAMGKLIIRPPDRLQPFLRTKKSRAAFTKRVSDAVIEVGYPRLRWFKHDFGERSTKYAFHLEVIVDGGHLEPEVLEELTHKLRRLIYPRWVIREWGDTLDIWYGYYQTPAQMYQALEYATHPTFTSLEWDVDLARELNGERYSGYRGNWKQPVKWQLSQNDGRLQSLVSLEQGKCPECGEPIKWNKRRLPLVLVLAQGGSQVTAGYYVLPPIR
;
A
#
# COMPACT_ATOMS: atom_id res chain seq x y z
N ARG A 1 11.44 -8.52 12.34
CA ARG A 1 11.78 -7.58 11.22
C ARG A 1 10.62 -7.38 10.23
N ARG A 2 9.95 -8.45 9.75
CA ARG A 2 8.83 -8.34 8.80
C ARG A 2 7.64 -7.55 9.37
N GLU A 3 7.28 -7.84 10.62
CA GLU A 3 6.21 -7.15 11.35
C GLU A 3 6.44 -5.63 11.45
N PHE A 4 7.66 -5.19 11.81
CA PHE A 4 7.99 -3.76 11.84
C PHE A 4 7.86 -3.10 10.46
N ILE A 5 8.21 -3.81 9.37
CA ILE A 5 8.06 -3.25 8.01
C ILE A 5 6.59 -3.05 7.67
N HIS A 6 5.73 -4.01 8.04
CA HIS A 6 4.29 -3.91 7.84
C HIS A 6 3.69 -2.76 8.65
N GLN A 7 3.97 -2.68 9.95
CA GLN A 7 3.54 -1.56 10.79
C GLN A 7 3.98 -0.19 10.23
N ARG A 8 5.23 -0.05 9.78
CA ARG A 8 5.72 1.19 9.16
C ARG A 8 5.00 1.54 7.86
N LYS A 9 4.58 0.54 7.07
CA LYS A 9 3.76 0.80 5.88
C LYS A 9 2.37 1.31 6.28
N ILE A 10 1.77 0.77 7.33
CA ILE A 10 0.51 1.27 7.91
C ILE A 10 0.70 2.72 8.36
N GLY A 11 1.74 3.03 9.14
CA GLY A 11 2.04 4.40 9.59
C GLY A 11 2.20 5.42 8.46
N ARG A 12 2.82 5.01 7.33
CA ARG A 12 2.91 5.84 6.10
C ARG A 12 1.61 5.93 5.32
N GLY A 13 0.73 4.94 5.46
CA GLY A 13 -0.55 4.83 4.77
C GLY A 13 -1.64 5.64 5.45
N LEU A 14 -1.72 5.53 6.77
CA LEU A 14 -2.84 5.98 7.59
C LEU A 14 -3.17 7.48 7.39
N PRO A 15 -2.21 8.42 7.36
CA PRO A 15 -2.51 9.83 7.14
C PRO A 15 -3.18 10.14 5.79
N TYR A 16 -3.06 9.26 4.81
CA TYR A 16 -3.72 9.40 3.52
C TYR A 16 -5.15 8.91 3.62
N ILE A 17 -5.35 7.71 4.17
CA ILE A 17 -6.69 7.10 4.26
C ILE A 17 -7.60 7.89 5.22
N GLN A 18 -7.03 8.51 6.26
CA GLN A 18 -7.74 9.42 7.17
C GLN A 18 -8.32 10.66 6.48
N GLN A 19 -7.89 10.98 5.25
CA GLN A 19 -8.44 12.08 4.46
C GLN A 19 -9.65 11.65 3.61
N ILE A 20 -9.99 10.36 3.62
CA ILE A 20 -11.06 9.76 2.85
C ILE A 20 -12.27 9.59 3.76
N GLU A 21 -13.45 9.94 3.27
CA GLU A 21 -14.71 9.85 4.03
C GLU A 21 -15.36 8.49 3.87
N ALA A 22 -15.47 8.11 2.60
CA ALA A 22 -15.97 6.85 2.10
C ALA A 22 -14.88 6.28 1.19
N MET A 23 -14.45 5.06 1.47
CA MET A 23 -13.30 4.47 0.80
C MET A 23 -13.72 3.39 -0.19
N GLY A 24 -13.26 3.55 -1.43
CA GLY A 24 -13.30 2.53 -2.46
C GLY A 24 -11.96 1.80 -2.52
N LYS A 25 -11.99 0.49 -2.71
CA LYS A 25 -10.80 -0.34 -2.93
C LYS A 25 -10.99 -1.18 -4.19
N LEU A 26 -10.11 -1.00 -5.17
CA LEU A 26 -10.03 -1.83 -6.35
C LEU A 26 -8.92 -2.88 -6.17
N ILE A 27 -9.20 -4.13 -6.51
CA ILE A 27 -8.18 -5.18 -6.67
C ILE A 27 -8.13 -5.53 -8.16
N ILE A 28 -6.99 -5.27 -8.79
CA ILE A 28 -6.80 -5.47 -10.24
C ILE A 28 -5.73 -6.54 -10.42
N ARG A 29 -6.17 -7.70 -10.93
CA ARG A 29 -5.31 -8.86 -11.15
C ARG A 29 -5.21 -9.18 -12.65
N PRO A 30 -4.01 -9.04 -13.25
CA PRO A 30 -3.75 -9.55 -14.59
C PRO A 30 -4.01 -11.06 -14.69
N PRO A 31 -4.57 -11.55 -15.81
CA PRO A 31 -4.72 -12.98 -16.07
C PRO A 31 -3.42 -13.75 -15.91
N ASP A 32 -3.52 -15.04 -15.59
CA ASP A 32 -2.36 -15.93 -15.40
C ASP A 32 -1.41 -15.93 -16.60
N ARG A 33 -1.94 -15.83 -17.83
CA ARG A 33 -1.11 -15.74 -19.05
C ARG A 33 -0.29 -14.46 -19.15
N LEU A 34 -0.70 -13.39 -18.46
CA LEU A 34 0.03 -12.12 -18.43
C LEU A 34 1.06 -12.05 -17.29
N GLN A 35 0.93 -12.88 -16.26
CA GLN A 35 1.83 -12.89 -15.09
C GLN A 35 3.31 -13.01 -15.47
N PRO A 36 3.74 -13.88 -16.41
CA PRO A 36 5.14 -13.98 -16.81
C PRO A 36 5.75 -12.66 -17.30
N PHE A 37 4.95 -11.78 -17.92
CA PHE A 37 5.42 -10.49 -18.42
C PHE A 37 5.56 -9.43 -17.32
N LEU A 38 5.06 -9.69 -16.11
CA LEU A 38 5.06 -8.77 -14.98
C LEU A 38 6.14 -9.07 -13.94
N ARG A 39 7.15 -9.86 -14.33
CA ARG A 39 8.23 -10.30 -13.44
C ARG A 39 9.40 -9.32 -13.29
N THR A 40 9.39 -8.19 -14.01
CA THR A 40 10.45 -7.16 -13.93
C THR A 40 9.96 -5.89 -13.28
N LYS A 41 10.87 -5.11 -12.67
CA LYS A 41 10.50 -3.79 -12.12
C LYS A 41 9.90 -2.86 -13.17
N LYS A 42 10.48 -2.87 -14.38
CA LYS A 42 10.05 -2.03 -15.51
C LYS A 42 8.62 -2.36 -15.94
N SER A 43 8.30 -3.64 -16.13
CA SER A 43 6.96 -4.04 -16.56
C SER A 43 5.90 -3.80 -15.48
N ARG A 44 6.23 -4.04 -14.20
CA ARG A 44 5.35 -3.71 -13.07
C ARG A 44 5.12 -2.21 -12.95
N ALA A 45 6.15 -1.39 -13.09
CA ALA A 45 6.01 0.07 -13.07
C ALA A 45 5.13 0.58 -14.22
N ALA A 46 5.31 0.04 -15.43
CA ALA A 46 4.48 0.38 -16.59
C ALA A 46 3.01 -0.02 -16.36
N PHE A 47 2.76 -1.20 -15.82
CA PHE A 47 1.41 -1.65 -15.48
C PHE A 47 0.77 -0.78 -14.38
N THR A 48 1.48 -0.50 -13.29
CA THR A 48 1.01 0.39 -12.21
C THR A 48 0.72 1.80 -12.71
N LYS A 49 1.54 2.33 -13.62
CA LYS A 49 1.28 3.64 -14.24
C LYS A 49 -0.03 3.60 -15.01
N ARG A 50 -0.22 2.59 -15.87
CA ARG A 50 -1.43 2.45 -16.69
C ARG A 50 -2.69 2.30 -15.84
N VAL A 51 -2.64 1.49 -14.78
CA VAL A 51 -3.74 1.37 -13.80
C VAL A 51 -4.01 2.71 -13.12
N SER A 52 -2.96 3.42 -12.69
CA SER A 52 -3.11 4.73 -12.07
C SER A 52 -3.64 5.79 -13.04
N ASP A 53 -3.34 5.70 -14.33
CA ASP A 53 -3.92 6.57 -15.36
C ASP A 53 -5.40 6.26 -15.57
N ALA A 54 -5.74 4.97 -15.73
CA ALA A 54 -7.11 4.52 -15.91
C ALA A 54 -8.02 4.92 -14.74
N VAL A 55 -7.55 4.76 -13.50
CA VAL A 55 -8.33 5.11 -12.29
C VAL A 55 -8.58 6.62 -12.22
N ILE A 56 -7.62 7.47 -12.63
CA ILE A 56 -7.84 8.91 -12.70
C ILE A 56 -8.83 9.25 -13.82
N GLU A 57 -8.70 8.61 -14.98
CA GLU A 57 -9.54 8.85 -16.16
C GLU A 57 -11.02 8.50 -15.93
N VAL A 58 -11.31 7.46 -15.14
CA VAL A 58 -12.68 7.11 -14.75
C VAL A 58 -13.26 7.98 -13.63
N GLY A 59 -12.54 9.01 -13.19
CA GLY A 59 -13.07 10.08 -12.34
C GLY A 59 -12.58 10.12 -10.90
N TYR A 60 -11.68 9.22 -10.48
CA TYR A 60 -11.10 9.30 -9.14
C TYR A 60 -9.95 10.32 -9.12
N PRO A 61 -10.04 11.46 -8.40
CA PRO A 61 -9.05 12.54 -8.49
C PRO A 61 -7.70 12.19 -7.84
N ARG A 62 -7.69 11.18 -6.97
CA ARG A 62 -6.50 10.73 -6.25
C ARG A 62 -6.63 9.25 -5.91
N LEU A 63 -5.48 8.61 -5.74
CA LEU A 63 -5.40 7.19 -5.41
C LEU A 63 -4.12 6.87 -4.64
N ARG A 64 -4.18 5.79 -3.86
CA ARG A 64 -3.00 5.05 -3.38
C ARG A 64 -2.98 3.67 -4.00
N TRP A 65 -1.80 3.16 -4.31
CA TRP A 65 -1.66 1.81 -4.84
C TRP A 65 -0.65 1.01 -4.02
N PHE A 66 -0.86 -0.30 -3.97
CA PHE A 66 -0.03 -1.29 -3.31
C PHE A 66 0.16 -2.48 -4.26
N LYS A 67 1.40 -2.97 -4.33
CA LYS A 67 1.77 -4.13 -5.15
C LYS A 67 1.78 -5.38 -4.30
N HIS A 68 1.24 -6.46 -4.84
CA HIS A 68 1.26 -7.77 -4.23
C HIS A 68 1.77 -8.78 -5.26
N ASP A 69 2.47 -9.82 -4.81
CA ASP A 69 3.15 -10.79 -5.69
C ASP A 69 2.64 -12.22 -5.55
N PHE A 70 2.13 -12.59 -4.38
CA PHE A 70 1.70 -13.95 -4.04
C PHE A 70 0.43 -13.91 -3.20
N GLY A 71 -0.31 -15.01 -3.17
CA GLY A 71 -1.39 -15.20 -2.20
C GLY A 71 -0.80 -15.51 -0.82
N GLU A 72 -1.52 -15.14 0.25
CA GLU A 72 -1.08 -15.34 1.63
C GLU A 72 -0.68 -16.81 1.95
N ARG A 73 -1.32 -17.78 1.29
CA ARG A 73 -1.10 -19.22 1.47
C ARG A 73 -0.67 -19.93 0.20
N SER A 74 -0.08 -19.22 -0.76
CA SER A 74 0.28 -19.80 -2.06
C SER A 74 1.65 -19.32 -2.53
N THR A 75 2.47 -20.26 -2.98
CA THR A 75 3.74 -20.00 -3.68
C THR A 75 3.53 -19.66 -5.15
N LYS A 76 2.28 -19.73 -5.65
CA LYS A 76 1.97 -19.35 -7.03
C LYS A 76 2.08 -17.83 -7.17
N TYR A 77 2.98 -17.39 -8.06
CA TYR A 77 3.10 -15.99 -8.44
C TYR A 77 1.78 -15.48 -9.03
N ALA A 78 1.26 -14.42 -8.44
CA ALA A 78 -0.02 -13.81 -8.74
C ALA A 78 0.07 -12.30 -8.47
N PHE A 79 0.83 -11.60 -9.30
CA PHE A 79 0.96 -10.16 -9.18
C PHE A 79 -0.39 -9.49 -9.37
N HIS A 80 -0.73 -8.58 -8.46
CA HIS A 80 -1.93 -7.76 -8.50
C HIS A 80 -1.69 -6.41 -7.84
N LEU A 81 -2.56 -5.46 -8.15
CA LEU A 81 -2.58 -4.15 -7.53
C LEU A 81 -3.82 -4.01 -6.66
N GLU A 82 -3.62 -3.53 -5.44
CA GLU A 82 -4.69 -2.95 -4.66
C GLU A 82 -4.63 -1.43 -4.78
N VAL A 83 -5.74 -0.80 -5.11
CA VAL A 83 -5.84 0.65 -5.30
C VAL A 83 -6.93 1.20 -4.40
N ILE A 84 -6.58 2.14 -3.52
CA ILE A 84 -7.51 2.85 -2.64
C ILE A 84 -7.81 4.23 -3.22
N VAL A 85 -9.09 4.59 -3.23
CA VAL A 85 -9.63 5.86 -3.75
C VAL A 85 -10.68 6.45 -2.80
N ASP A 86 -11.00 7.73 -2.97
CA ASP A 86 -12.26 8.28 -2.45
C ASP A 86 -13.41 7.65 -3.25
N GLY A 87 -14.16 6.74 -2.63
CA GLY A 87 -15.15 5.93 -3.33
C GLY A 87 -16.25 5.46 -2.39
N GLY A 88 -17.50 5.63 -2.82
CA GLY A 88 -18.69 5.24 -2.07
C GLY A 88 -19.21 3.85 -2.47
N HIS A 89 -20.40 3.54 -1.97
CA HIS A 89 -21.21 2.47 -2.53
C HIS A 89 -21.48 2.75 -4.02
N LEU A 90 -21.39 1.71 -4.83
CA LEU A 90 -21.73 1.77 -6.25
C LEU A 90 -22.86 0.77 -6.48
N GLU A 91 -23.94 1.22 -7.12
CA GLU A 91 -24.97 0.32 -7.61
C GLU A 91 -24.39 -0.67 -8.62
N PRO A 92 -24.94 -1.90 -8.74
CA PRO A 92 -24.38 -2.94 -9.58
C PRO A 92 -24.09 -2.51 -11.02
N GLU A 93 -25.00 -1.76 -11.64
CA GLU A 93 -24.87 -1.27 -13.02
C GLU A 93 -23.74 -0.25 -13.16
N VAL A 94 -23.57 0.63 -12.15
CA VAL A 94 -22.49 1.62 -12.12
C VAL A 94 -21.14 0.92 -11.91
N LEU A 95 -21.10 -0.11 -11.06
CA LEU A 95 -19.91 -0.91 -10.83
C LEU A 95 -19.52 -1.70 -12.09
N GLU A 96 -20.49 -2.28 -12.79
CA GLU A 96 -20.26 -2.96 -14.06
C GLU A 96 -19.69 -1.99 -15.11
N GLU A 97 -20.29 -0.82 -15.28
CA GLU A 97 -19.80 0.20 -16.22
C GLU A 97 -18.38 0.66 -15.87
N LEU A 98 -18.10 0.91 -14.58
CA LEU A 98 -16.78 1.27 -14.08
C LEU A 98 -15.75 0.19 -14.41
N THR A 99 -16.04 -1.07 -14.07
CA THR A 99 -15.10 -2.17 -14.30
C THR A 99 -14.88 -2.42 -15.79
N HIS A 100 -15.91 -2.33 -16.63
CA HIS A 100 -15.78 -2.42 -18.08
C HIS A 100 -14.89 -1.30 -18.65
N LYS A 101 -15.08 -0.04 -18.23
CA LYS A 101 -14.20 1.08 -18.62
C LYS A 101 -12.76 0.84 -18.18
N LEU A 102 -12.53 0.45 -16.93
CA LEU A 102 -11.21 0.16 -16.40
C LEU A 102 -10.51 -0.94 -17.21
N ARG A 103 -11.19 -2.05 -17.53
CA ARG A 103 -10.64 -3.12 -18.37
C ARG A 103 -10.09 -2.56 -19.68
N ARG A 104 -10.89 -1.76 -20.40
CA ARG A 104 -10.54 -1.19 -21.70
C ARG A 104 -9.36 -0.21 -21.65
N LEU A 105 -9.19 0.51 -20.54
CA LEU A 105 -8.08 1.44 -20.35
C LEU A 105 -6.79 0.73 -19.91
N ILE A 106 -6.89 -0.35 -19.14
CA ILE A 106 -5.75 -1.07 -18.58
C ILE A 106 -5.17 -2.08 -19.57
N TYR A 107 -6.03 -2.78 -20.31
CA TYR A 107 -5.60 -3.92 -21.12
C TYR A 107 -5.66 -3.60 -22.62
N PRO A 108 -4.66 -4.07 -23.40
CA PRO A 108 -4.67 -3.89 -24.84
C PRO A 108 -5.83 -4.67 -25.47
N ARG A 109 -6.28 -4.24 -26.66
CA ARG A 109 -7.44 -4.81 -27.37
C ARG A 109 -7.40 -6.33 -27.52
N TRP A 110 -6.22 -6.92 -27.74
CA TRP A 110 -6.10 -8.37 -27.89
C TRP A 110 -6.42 -9.12 -26.58
N VAL A 111 -6.02 -8.58 -25.42
CA VAL A 111 -6.37 -9.13 -24.09
C VAL A 111 -7.87 -9.01 -23.87
N ILE A 112 -8.47 -7.86 -24.21
CA ILE A 112 -9.92 -7.67 -24.11
C ILE A 112 -10.67 -8.66 -25.01
N ARG A 113 -10.18 -8.94 -26.21
CA ARG A 113 -10.81 -9.92 -27.12
C ARG A 113 -10.73 -11.35 -26.60
N GLU A 114 -9.64 -11.69 -25.90
CA GLU A 114 -9.42 -13.04 -25.39
C GLU A 114 -10.18 -13.31 -24.08
N TRP A 115 -10.26 -12.32 -23.18
CA TRP A 115 -10.83 -12.51 -21.84
C TRP A 115 -12.06 -11.66 -21.54
N GLY A 116 -12.27 -10.54 -22.24
CA GLY A 116 -13.42 -9.66 -22.04
C GLY A 116 -13.71 -9.38 -20.56
N ASP A 117 -14.90 -9.76 -20.13
CA ASP A 117 -15.39 -9.53 -18.77
C ASP A 117 -14.83 -10.49 -17.71
N THR A 118 -14.08 -11.53 -18.11
CA THR A 118 -13.38 -12.42 -17.16
C THR A 118 -12.11 -11.78 -16.59
N LEU A 119 -11.78 -10.55 -17.00
CA LEU A 119 -10.70 -9.78 -16.39
C LEU A 119 -11.10 -9.37 -14.97
N ASP A 120 -10.34 -9.89 -14.01
CA ASP A 120 -10.60 -9.78 -12.58
C ASP A 120 -10.29 -8.37 -12.06
N ILE A 121 -11.36 -7.60 -11.86
CA ILE A 121 -11.36 -6.31 -11.16
C ILE A 121 -12.45 -6.40 -10.09
N TRP A 122 -12.03 -6.45 -8.84
CA TRP A 122 -12.93 -6.42 -7.69
C TRP A 122 -13.01 -5.02 -7.10
N TYR A 123 -14.18 -4.62 -6.61
CA TYR A 123 -14.39 -3.38 -5.88
C TYR A 123 -14.98 -3.66 -4.49
N GLY A 124 -14.42 -3.02 -3.48
CA GLY A 124 -14.94 -2.99 -2.12
C GLY A 124 -15.23 -1.57 -1.67
N TYR A 125 -16.32 -1.41 -0.91
CA TYR A 125 -16.70 -0.17 -0.26
C TYR A 125 -16.56 -0.31 1.27
N TYR A 126 -16.00 0.72 1.90
CA TYR A 126 -15.75 0.76 3.34
C TYR A 126 -16.14 2.14 3.88
N GLN A 127 -16.93 2.14 4.95
CA GLN A 127 -17.53 3.36 5.50
C GLN A 127 -17.01 3.72 6.88
N THR A 128 -16.70 2.73 7.72
CA THR A 128 -16.28 3.01 9.09
C THR A 128 -14.76 3.18 9.21
N PRO A 129 -14.27 4.00 10.16
CA PRO A 129 -12.84 4.11 10.45
C PRO A 129 -12.13 2.76 10.63
N ALA A 130 -12.78 1.81 11.33
CA ALA A 130 -12.24 0.47 11.55
C ALA A 130 -12.10 -0.33 10.24
N GLN A 131 -13.14 -0.30 9.40
CA GLN A 131 -13.12 -0.95 8.08
C GLN A 131 -12.04 -0.34 7.16
N MET A 132 -11.94 0.99 7.13
CA MET A 132 -10.94 1.69 6.33
C MET A 132 -9.51 1.37 6.78
N TYR A 133 -9.29 1.33 8.10
CA TYR A 133 -8.03 0.89 8.68
C TYR A 133 -7.71 -0.56 8.31
N GLN A 134 -8.66 -1.48 8.47
CA GLN A 134 -8.47 -2.90 8.15
C GLN A 134 -8.11 -3.12 6.67
N ALA A 135 -8.76 -2.38 5.76
CA ALA A 135 -8.43 -2.48 4.34
C ALA A 135 -7.04 -1.92 4.01
N LEU A 136 -6.56 -0.87 4.71
CA LEU A 136 -5.17 -0.42 4.61
C LEU A 136 -4.19 -1.45 5.18
N GLU A 137 -4.52 -2.04 6.32
CA GLU A 137 -3.71 -3.07 6.97
C GLU A 137 -3.50 -4.27 6.03
N TYR A 138 -4.58 -4.72 5.38
CA TYR A 138 -4.53 -5.77 4.37
C TYR A 138 -3.69 -5.36 3.16
N ALA A 139 -3.91 -4.15 2.61
CA ALA A 139 -3.18 -3.65 1.44
C ALA A 139 -1.67 -3.46 1.68
N THR A 140 -1.28 -3.27 2.93
CA THR A 140 0.14 -3.10 3.29
C THR A 140 0.83 -4.42 3.61
N HIS A 141 0.07 -5.52 3.71
CA HIS A 141 0.57 -6.82 4.09
C HIS A 141 1.62 -7.34 3.08
N PRO A 142 2.79 -7.80 3.53
CA PRO A 142 3.80 -8.35 2.64
C PRO A 142 3.34 -9.68 2.04
N THR A 143 3.33 -9.79 0.72
CA THR A 143 2.96 -11.03 0.03
C THR A 143 4.15 -11.85 -0.42
N PHE A 144 5.26 -11.23 -0.84
CA PHE A 144 6.50 -11.95 -1.11
C PHE A 144 7.29 -12.14 0.18
N THR A 145 7.03 -13.24 0.90
CA THR A 145 7.58 -13.44 2.24
C THR A 145 8.80 -14.35 2.30
N SER A 146 9.01 -15.27 1.36
CA SER A 146 10.20 -16.14 1.32
C SER A 146 10.96 -15.99 0.01
N LEU A 147 12.29 -15.83 0.09
CA LEU A 147 13.17 -15.82 -1.08
C LEU A 147 13.11 -17.15 -1.86
N GLU A 148 12.88 -18.26 -1.16
CA GLU A 148 12.85 -19.61 -1.74
C GLU A 148 11.66 -19.84 -2.66
N TRP A 149 10.61 -19.01 -2.57
CA TRP A 149 9.46 -19.14 -3.46
C TRP A 149 9.83 -18.82 -4.90
N ASP A 150 10.78 -17.90 -5.11
CA ASP A 150 11.25 -17.50 -6.43
C ASP A 150 12.54 -16.66 -6.34
N VAL A 151 13.70 -17.32 -6.31
CA VAL A 151 14.99 -16.66 -6.05
C VAL A 151 15.33 -15.62 -7.12
N ASP A 152 15.05 -15.93 -8.39
CA ASP A 152 15.35 -15.02 -9.50
C ASP A 152 14.42 -13.81 -9.50
N LEU A 153 13.13 -14.00 -9.21
CA LEU A 153 12.21 -12.89 -9.03
C LEU A 153 12.62 -12.02 -7.84
N ALA A 154 13.04 -12.60 -6.72
CA ALA A 154 13.50 -11.83 -5.57
C ALA A 154 14.72 -10.96 -5.90
N ARG A 155 15.66 -11.50 -6.69
CA ARG A 155 16.83 -10.75 -7.18
C ARG A 155 16.40 -9.60 -8.08
N GLU A 156 15.54 -9.87 -9.05
CA GLU A 156 15.00 -8.88 -9.99
C GLU A 156 14.26 -7.74 -9.26
N LEU A 157 13.44 -8.08 -8.27
CA LEU A 157 12.61 -7.15 -7.51
C LEU A 157 13.31 -6.47 -6.33
N ASN A 158 14.61 -6.70 -6.12
CA ASN A 158 15.33 -6.09 -5.01
C ASN A 158 15.30 -4.54 -5.07
N GLY A 159 14.76 -3.89 -4.04
CA GLY A 159 14.58 -2.42 -4.01
C GLY A 159 13.38 -1.90 -4.79
N GLU A 160 12.48 -2.78 -5.24
CA GLU A 160 11.23 -2.38 -5.90
C GLU A 160 10.33 -1.52 -5.01
N ARG A 161 9.61 -0.57 -5.63
CA ARG A 161 8.63 0.26 -4.94
C ARG A 161 7.28 -0.45 -4.84
N TYR A 162 6.93 -0.88 -3.64
CA TYR A 162 5.70 -1.65 -3.37
C TYR A 162 4.45 -0.81 -3.10
N SER A 163 4.59 0.51 -2.93
CA SER A 163 3.43 1.38 -2.70
C SER A 163 3.70 2.80 -3.19
N GLY A 164 2.65 3.48 -3.62
CA GLY A 164 2.70 4.87 -4.03
C GLY A 164 1.35 5.55 -3.95
N TYR A 165 1.27 6.75 -4.51
CA TYR A 165 0.06 7.55 -4.57
C TYR A 165 0.10 8.49 -5.78
N ARG A 166 -1.07 9.00 -6.16
CA ARG A 166 -1.26 10.06 -7.15
C ARG A 166 -2.39 10.99 -6.69
N GLY A 167 -2.39 12.23 -7.18
CA GLY A 167 -3.37 13.25 -6.83
C GLY A 167 -3.01 14.02 -5.55
N ASN A 168 -3.93 14.89 -5.11
CA ASN A 168 -3.71 15.78 -3.98
C ASN A 168 -4.09 15.13 -2.64
N TRP A 169 -3.09 14.87 -1.80
CA TRP A 169 -3.23 14.29 -0.44
C TRP A 169 -2.96 15.30 0.68
N LYS A 170 -3.32 16.57 0.45
CA LYS A 170 -3.30 17.64 1.44
C LYS A 170 -4.72 18.03 1.86
N GLN A 171 -5.59 17.04 2.04
CA GLN A 171 -6.96 17.27 2.49
C GLN A 171 -7.04 17.22 4.03
N PRO A 172 -8.06 17.84 4.64
CA PRO A 172 -8.32 17.70 6.06
C PRO A 172 -8.52 16.23 6.46
N VAL A 173 -8.12 15.90 7.68
CA VAL A 173 -8.43 14.61 8.31
C VAL A 173 -9.94 14.55 8.56
N LYS A 174 -10.59 13.49 8.08
CA LYS A 174 -12.03 13.26 8.21
C LYS A 174 -12.39 12.33 9.35
N TRP A 175 -11.46 11.47 9.78
CA TRP A 175 -11.66 10.55 10.89
C TRP A 175 -10.34 10.19 11.56
N GLN A 176 -10.43 9.73 12.81
CA GLN A 176 -9.29 9.27 13.60
C GLN A 176 -9.68 7.96 14.31
N LEU A 177 -8.69 7.09 14.55
CA LEU A 177 -8.88 5.95 15.45
C LEU A 177 -8.95 6.46 16.89
N SER A 178 -9.60 5.71 17.79
CA SER A 178 -9.68 6.09 19.20
C SER A 178 -8.28 6.33 19.79
N GLN A 179 -8.17 7.32 20.68
CA GLN A 179 -6.88 7.82 21.19
C GLN A 179 -6.06 6.80 22.00
N ASN A 180 -6.58 5.59 22.24
CA ASN A 180 -5.92 4.57 23.05
C ASN A 180 -4.74 3.86 22.35
N ASP A 181 -4.45 4.17 21.08
CA ASP A 181 -3.28 3.60 20.38
C ASP A 181 -2.13 4.61 20.23
N GLY A 182 -1.57 5.04 21.38
CA GLY A 182 -0.43 5.97 21.44
C GLY A 182 0.81 5.47 20.67
N ARG A 183 0.93 4.16 20.45
CA ARG A 183 2.00 3.55 19.64
C ARG A 183 1.80 3.81 18.15
N LEU A 184 0.55 3.71 17.67
CA LEU A 184 0.21 4.00 16.27
C LEU A 184 0.37 5.50 15.97
N GLN A 185 -0.06 6.38 16.88
CA GLN A 185 0.15 7.83 16.72
C GLN A 185 1.64 8.19 16.68
N SER A 186 2.43 7.64 17.60
CA SER A 186 3.89 7.82 17.58
C SER A 186 4.49 7.34 16.25
N LEU A 187 4.01 6.21 15.73
CA LEU A 187 4.49 5.66 14.46
C LEU A 187 4.14 6.56 13.28
N VAL A 188 2.93 7.11 13.23
CA VAL A 188 2.51 8.07 12.21
C VAL A 188 3.41 9.30 12.22
N SER A 189 3.65 9.89 13.40
CA SER A 189 4.55 11.04 13.55
C SER A 189 5.95 10.73 13.04
N LEU A 190 6.53 9.58 13.45
CA LEU A 190 7.85 9.14 13.02
C LEU A 190 7.95 8.94 11.50
N GLU A 191 6.93 8.34 10.88
CA GLU A 191 6.88 8.13 9.42
C GLU A 191 6.64 9.43 8.64
N GLN A 192 6.08 10.46 9.27
CA GLN A 192 6.03 11.83 8.75
C GLN A 192 7.32 12.63 8.99
N GLY A 193 8.29 12.06 9.70
CA GLY A 193 9.54 12.73 10.07
C GLY A 193 9.39 13.73 11.21
N LYS A 194 8.40 13.55 12.09
CA LYS A 194 8.13 14.40 13.26
C LYS A 194 8.39 13.67 14.57
N CYS A 195 8.89 14.39 15.56
CA CYS A 195 9.09 13.88 16.91
C CYS A 195 7.74 13.51 17.52
N PRO A 196 7.56 12.29 18.03
CA PRO A 196 6.29 11.88 18.66
C PRO A 196 6.00 12.61 19.98
N GLU A 197 7.01 13.22 20.61
CA GLU A 197 6.87 13.94 21.89
C GLU A 197 6.58 15.43 21.69
N CYS A 198 7.33 16.11 20.82
CA CYS A 198 7.23 17.57 20.64
C CYS A 198 6.73 18.02 19.26
N GLY A 199 6.57 17.11 18.30
CA GLY A 199 6.10 17.43 16.94
C GLY A 199 7.15 18.03 15.99
N GLU A 200 8.34 18.40 16.49
CA GLU A 200 9.41 19.00 15.70
C GLU A 200 9.98 18.06 14.63
N PRO A 201 10.50 18.58 13.49
CA PRO A 201 11.14 17.76 12.47
C PRO A 201 12.33 16.95 13.01
N ILE A 202 12.34 15.65 12.77
CA ILE A 202 13.45 14.76 13.17
C ILE A 202 14.59 14.87 12.17
N LYS A 203 15.78 15.17 12.69
CA LYS A 203 17.04 15.01 11.95
C LYS A 203 17.63 13.62 12.21
N TRP A 204 17.34 12.68 11.32
CA TRP A 204 17.93 11.33 11.41
C TRP A 204 19.44 11.38 11.13
N ASN A 205 20.24 10.73 11.97
CA ASN A 205 21.60 10.36 11.58
C ASN A 205 21.50 9.32 10.45
N LYS A 206 22.23 9.52 9.35
CA LYS A 206 22.09 8.71 8.12
C LYS A 206 22.43 7.22 8.30
N ARG A 207 23.08 6.84 9.41
CA ARG A 207 23.46 5.44 9.68
C ARG A 207 22.39 4.73 10.50
N ARG A 208 21.85 3.64 9.94
CA ARG A 208 21.08 2.66 10.74
C ARG A 208 22.04 1.97 11.69
N LEU A 209 21.70 1.93 12.98
CA LEU A 209 22.49 1.23 13.99
C LEU A 209 21.99 -0.22 14.14
N PRO A 210 22.90 -1.20 14.27
CA PRO A 210 22.55 -2.54 14.76
C PRO A 210 21.79 -2.46 16.08
N LEU A 211 20.73 -3.27 16.22
CA LEU A 211 19.88 -3.26 17.42
C LEU A 211 20.68 -3.48 18.70
N VAL A 212 21.69 -4.36 18.66
CA VAL A 212 22.57 -4.62 19.81
C VAL A 212 23.26 -3.36 20.33
N LEU A 213 23.68 -2.44 19.44
CA LEU A 213 24.31 -1.18 19.85
C LEU A 213 23.31 -0.21 20.46
N VAL A 214 22.08 -0.18 19.90
CA VAL A 214 21.00 0.66 20.45
C VAL A 214 20.64 0.22 21.86
N LEU A 215 20.52 -1.09 22.10
CA LEU A 215 20.22 -1.64 23.41
C LEU A 215 21.39 -1.45 24.40
N ALA A 216 22.64 -1.63 23.94
CA ALA A 216 23.83 -1.39 24.77
C ALA A 216 23.94 0.07 25.25
N GLN A 217 23.38 1.02 24.49
CA GLN A 217 23.31 2.43 24.86
C GLN A 217 22.07 2.79 25.71
N GLY A 218 21.31 1.80 26.18
CA GLY A 218 20.11 2.01 27.00
C GLY A 218 18.88 2.49 26.21
N GLY A 219 18.82 2.21 24.91
CA GLY A 219 17.71 2.64 24.07
C GLY A 219 16.38 1.98 24.43
N SER A 220 15.33 2.80 24.57
CA SER A 220 13.96 2.35 24.84
C SER A 220 13.14 2.31 23.56
N GLN A 221 12.37 1.24 23.35
CA GLN A 221 11.55 1.11 22.14
C GLN A 221 10.35 2.06 22.18
N VAL A 222 10.18 2.85 21.12
CA VAL A 222 9.00 3.71 20.95
C VAL A 222 7.90 2.90 20.23
N THR A 223 8.18 2.43 19.01
CA THR A 223 7.22 1.68 18.17
C THR A 223 7.90 1.11 16.93
N ALA A 224 7.41 -0.01 16.36
CA ALA A 224 7.83 -0.57 15.06
C ALA A 224 9.36 -0.54 14.76
N GLY A 225 10.20 -0.82 15.76
CA GLY A 225 11.65 -0.81 15.64
C GLY A 225 12.32 0.58 15.62
N TYR A 226 11.59 1.63 16.02
CA TYR A 226 12.13 2.93 16.40
C TYR A 226 12.43 2.92 17.90
N TYR A 227 13.57 3.52 18.25
CA TYR A 227 14.08 3.58 19.61
C TYR A 227 14.49 5.01 19.93
N VAL A 228 14.29 5.41 21.18
CA VAL A 228 14.83 6.64 21.75
C VAL A 228 16.05 6.28 22.58
N LEU A 229 17.15 6.99 22.37
CA LEU A 229 18.34 6.88 23.22
C LEU A 229 18.21 7.84 24.40
N PRO A 230 18.75 7.51 25.58
CA PRO A 230 18.82 8.45 26.68
C PRO A 230 19.59 9.72 26.26
N PRO A 231 19.29 10.88 26.85
CA PRO A 231 20.06 12.10 26.61
C PRO A 231 21.55 11.84 26.86
N ILE A 232 22.39 12.30 25.94
CA ILE A 232 23.85 12.27 26.15
C ILE A 232 24.12 13.22 27.32
N ARG A 233 24.56 12.66 28.46
CA ARG A 233 25.08 13.44 29.59
C ARG A 233 26.51 13.89 29.32
#